data_AF-A0A954PXT4-F1
#
_entry.id   AF-A0A954PXT4-F1
#
_cell.length_a   1.000
_cell.length_b   1.000
_cell.length_c   1.000
_cell.angle_alpha   90.00
_cell.angle_beta   90.00
_cell.angle_gamma   90.00
#
_symmetry.space_group_name_H-M   'P 1'
#
loop_
_entity.id
_entity.type
_entity.pdbx_description
1 polymer ?
#
loop_
_entity_poly.entity_id
_entity_poly.type
_entity_poly.pdbx_seq_one_letter_code
_entity_poly.pdbx_strand_id
1 'polypeptide(L)'
;MLDETPPSDPGSILESTESAALPGNAIQRRRVVVGLLVVLVTVFGALLLPVPFEGRMATGLGDLVHAPLFGSLALAWLFVWQRLAPLDNTSSNDVGHGQRIHQGRRLVARGAVVWISLSVFGVGMEFLQSGTGRSASRHDAIANSLGIAAAIAGYTAVWFLSQRRTRSAWGFGMLALAILAFAWWRPMMLLVDVVRMQKQFPVLASFESSEELTRWYMGTAEGILVHTDATDGEYAFQVDYQRATSPAITLIDMVPDWSEYSALEFDVAVDATNPNPMLTLLIRIIDEPHNGTGAFLHTVELPGGQRRHIRIPFAEFTAQNEGDSIDFHRMMFVDIGPLQPGAPTRIRFDRIALSK
;
A
#
# COMPACT_ATOMS: atom_id res chain seq x y z
N MET A 1 49.57 44.02 77.54
CA MET A 1 49.60 42.92 76.55
C MET A 1 48.25 42.24 76.68
N LEU A 2 47.25 42.71 75.94
CA LEU A 2 46.98 42.35 74.53
C LEU A 2 46.72 40.85 74.43
N ASP A 3 45.58 40.34 73.98
CA ASP A 3 44.45 40.97 73.30
C ASP A 3 43.29 39.98 73.35
N GLU A 4 42.07 40.50 73.48
CA GLU A 4 40.83 39.73 73.39
C GLU A 4 40.53 39.38 71.92
N THR A 5 39.95 38.21 71.66
CA THR A 5 38.87 38.06 70.66
C THR A 5 38.26 36.65 70.72
N PRO A 6 36.94 36.52 70.89
CA PRO A 6 36.21 35.27 70.71
C PRO A 6 35.59 35.22 69.30
N PRO A 7 35.49 34.05 68.63
CA PRO A 7 34.61 33.91 67.48
C PRO A 7 33.22 33.42 67.91
N SER A 8 32.29 34.39 67.96
CA SER A 8 30.90 34.29 67.49
C SER A 8 30.84 33.73 66.05
N ASP A 9 29.85 33.07 65.47
CA ASP A 9 28.42 32.83 65.73
C ASP A 9 28.01 31.70 64.72
N PRO A 10 27.04 30.81 65.00
CA PRO A 10 26.55 29.82 64.05
C PRO A 10 25.56 30.50 63.08
N GLY A 11 26.10 31.16 62.06
CA GLY A 11 25.34 31.79 60.99
C GLY A 11 24.76 30.77 60.01
N SER A 12 23.49 30.45 60.21
CA SER A 12 22.58 29.82 59.26
C SER A 12 22.45 30.62 57.96
N ILE A 13 23.40 30.45 57.04
CA ILE A 13 23.18 30.83 55.65
C ILE A 13 22.46 29.64 55.00
N LEU A 14 21.14 29.58 55.20
CA LEU A 14 20.25 28.97 54.22
C LEU A 14 20.35 29.84 52.96
N GLU A 15 21.40 29.61 52.18
CA GLU A 15 21.46 30.01 50.78
C GLU A 15 20.32 29.26 50.10
N SER A 16 19.15 29.90 50.06
CA SER A 16 18.11 29.61 49.11
C SER A 16 18.73 29.83 47.73
N THR A 17 19.41 28.81 47.25
CA THR A 17 19.75 28.59 45.85
C THR A 17 18.44 28.31 45.14
N GLU A 18 17.60 29.34 45.09
CA GLU A 18 16.54 29.48 44.11
C GLU A 18 17.26 29.61 42.77
N SER A 19 17.66 28.44 42.26
CA SER A 19 18.25 28.25 40.94
C SER A 19 17.23 28.77 39.95
N ALA A 20 17.35 30.06 39.63
CA ALA A 20 16.56 30.74 38.63
C ALA A 20 16.78 30.00 37.32
N ALA A 21 15.87 29.08 37.01
CA ALA A 21 15.91 28.28 35.80
C ALA A 21 16.02 29.23 34.60
N LEU A 22 17.20 29.23 33.97
CA LEU A 22 17.56 30.18 32.94
C LEU A 22 16.49 30.21 31.81
N PRO A 23 16.02 31.40 31.38
CA PRO A 23 14.92 31.57 30.43
C PRO A 23 15.17 30.93 29.03
N GLY A 24 16.40 30.51 28.73
CA GLY A 24 16.76 29.84 27.47
C GLY A 24 15.98 28.54 27.22
N ASN A 25 15.63 27.79 28.27
CA ASN A 25 14.93 26.51 28.13
C ASN A 25 13.48 26.67 27.63
N ALA A 26 12.82 27.78 27.99
CA ALA A 26 11.43 28.04 27.59
C ALA A 26 11.32 28.36 26.09
N ILE A 27 12.22 29.19 25.56
CA ILE A 27 12.24 29.56 24.13
C ILE A 27 12.54 28.33 23.27
N GLN A 28 13.51 27.53 23.68
CA GLN A 28 13.89 26.30 23.00
C GLN A 28 12.72 25.29 22.99
N ARG A 29 12.04 25.10 24.12
CA ARG A 29 10.88 24.21 24.23
C ARG A 29 9.74 24.67 23.33
N ARG A 30 9.45 25.96 23.28
CA ARG A 30 8.42 26.54 22.41
C ARG A 30 8.69 26.27 20.93
N ARG A 31 9.93 26.46 20.46
CA ARG A 31 10.31 26.18 19.05
C ARG A 31 10.11 24.71 18.68
N VAL A 32 10.46 23.79 19.58
CA VAL A 32 10.29 22.35 19.38
C VAL A 32 8.81 21.98 19.28
N VAL A 33 7.98 22.50 20.20
CA VAL A 33 6.53 22.25 20.19
C VAL A 33 5.88 22.78 18.92
N VAL A 34 6.21 24.01 18.50
CA VAL A 34 5.68 24.60 17.26
C VAL A 34 6.10 23.77 16.05
N GLY A 35 7.37 23.36 15.96
CA GLY A 35 7.84 22.52 14.85
C GLY A 35 7.12 21.18 14.78
N LEU A 36 6.88 20.52 15.92
CA LEU A 36 6.13 19.27 15.98
C LEU A 36 4.66 19.46 15.56
N LEU A 37 4.02 20.55 16.00
CA LEU A 37 2.66 20.87 15.60
C LEU A 37 2.56 21.11 14.09
N VAL A 38 3.51 21.82 13.49
CA VAL A 38 3.57 22.00 12.03
C VAL A 38 3.71 20.67 11.31
N VAL A 39 4.62 19.78 11.75
CA VAL A 39 4.78 18.45 11.14
C VAL A 39 3.48 17.65 11.25
N LEU A 40 2.84 17.61 12.42
CA LEU A 40 1.58 16.89 12.63
C LEU A 40 0.47 17.43 11.73
N VAL A 41 0.29 18.75 11.64
CA VAL A 41 -0.71 19.38 10.77
C VAL A 41 -0.44 19.05 9.31
N THR A 42 0.81 19.12 8.85
CA THR A 42 1.19 18.77 7.48
C THR A 42 0.90 17.32 7.17
N VAL A 43 1.28 16.39 8.06
CA VAL A 43 1.00 14.96 7.89
C VAL A 43 -0.50 14.70 7.87
N PHE A 44 -1.25 15.30 8.79
CA PHE A 44 -2.69 15.14 8.87
C PHE A 44 -3.39 15.69 7.62
N GLY A 45 -2.98 16.86 7.15
CA GLY A 45 -3.43 17.43 5.88
C GLY A 45 -3.12 16.52 4.70
N ALA A 46 -1.89 16.00 4.61
CA ALA A 46 -1.50 15.09 3.53
C ALA A 46 -2.29 13.76 3.54
N LEU A 47 -2.66 13.25 4.72
CA LEU A 47 -3.44 12.00 4.86
C LEU A 47 -4.94 12.18 4.62
N LEU A 48 -5.47 13.37 4.88
CA LEU A 48 -6.90 13.66 4.74
C LEU A 48 -7.27 14.27 3.38
N LEU A 49 -6.33 14.95 2.72
CA LEU A 49 -6.62 15.52 1.41
C LEU A 49 -6.83 14.39 0.39
N PRO A 50 -7.93 14.42 -0.39
CA PRO A 50 -8.12 13.49 -1.48
C PRO A 50 -6.98 13.69 -2.48
N VAL A 51 -6.36 12.60 -2.90
CA VAL A 51 -5.38 12.63 -3.97
C VAL A 51 -6.17 12.92 -5.25
N PRO A 52 -5.82 13.94 -6.05
CA PRO A 52 -6.60 14.36 -7.22
C PRO A 52 -6.45 13.40 -8.41
N PHE A 53 -5.94 12.20 -8.18
CA PHE A 53 -5.68 11.19 -9.19
C PHE A 53 -6.53 9.97 -8.87
N GLU A 54 -7.19 9.43 -9.87
CA GLU A 54 -7.97 8.20 -9.78
C GLU A 54 -7.17 7.03 -10.40
N GLY A 55 -7.63 5.81 -10.13
CA GLY A 55 -7.07 4.58 -10.68
C GLY A 55 -5.87 4.00 -9.93
N ARG A 56 -5.41 2.82 -10.37
CA ARG A 56 -4.37 2.04 -9.69
C ARG A 56 -3.04 2.75 -9.50
N MET A 57 -2.63 3.62 -10.43
CA MET A 57 -1.39 4.39 -10.27
C MET A 57 -1.44 5.32 -9.05
N ALA A 58 -2.59 5.98 -8.84
CA ALA A 58 -2.79 6.86 -7.68
C ALA A 58 -2.74 6.07 -6.38
N THR A 59 -3.38 4.90 -6.35
CA THR A 59 -3.33 3.96 -5.21
C THR A 59 -1.90 3.53 -4.91
N GLY A 60 -1.16 3.04 -5.91
CA GLY A 60 0.23 2.61 -5.72
C GLY A 60 1.16 3.72 -5.25
N LEU A 61 1.01 4.94 -5.78
CA LEU A 61 1.77 6.10 -5.30
C LEU A 61 1.37 6.51 -3.88
N GLY A 62 0.08 6.46 -3.55
CA GLY A 62 -0.42 6.68 -2.19
C GLY A 62 0.22 5.73 -1.20
N ASP A 63 0.17 4.43 -1.47
CA ASP A 63 0.73 3.38 -0.62
C ASP A 63 2.25 3.55 -0.38
N LEU A 64 3.00 4.00 -1.40
CA LEU A 64 4.44 4.26 -1.26
C LEU A 64 4.77 5.39 -0.28
N VAL A 65 3.87 6.36 -0.11
CA VAL A 65 4.09 7.53 0.75
C VAL A 65 3.92 7.20 2.24
N HIS A 66 3.12 6.19 2.57
CA HIS A 66 2.80 5.83 3.95
C HIS A 66 4.03 5.54 4.82
N ALA A 67 4.89 4.62 4.37
CA ALA A 67 6.10 4.25 5.12
C ALA A 67 7.05 5.44 5.40
N PRO A 68 7.50 6.24 4.40
CA PRO A 68 8.36 7.40 4.67
C PRO A 68 7.67 8.50 5.48
N LEU A 69 6.35 8.69 5.32
CA LEU A 69 5.59 9.66 6.10
C LEU A 69 5.62 9.31 7.60
N PHE A 70 5.26 8.07 7.96
CA PHE A 70 5.26 7.61 9.34
C PHE A 70 6.68 7.41 9.90
N GLY A 71 7.65 7.05 9.05
CA GLY A 71 9.07 7.07 9.42
C GLY A 71 9.55 8.47 9.80
N SER A 72 9.13 9.49 9.07
CA SER A 72 9.46 10.89 9.38
C SER A 72 8.83 11.36 10.69
N LEU A 73 7.59 10.97 10.97
CA LEU A 73 6.94 11.21 12.28
C LEU A 73 7.72 10.55 13.42
N ALA A 74 8.15 9.30 13.23
CA ALA A 74 8.92 8.58 14.24
C ALA A 74 10.27 9.26 14.52
N LEU A 75 11.00 9.68 13.48
CA LEU A 75 12.25 10.43 13.65
C LEU A 75 12.02 11.77 14.35
N ALA A 76 10.97 12.51 13.98
CA ALA A 76 10.61 13.76 14.64
C ALA A 76 10.33 13.52 16.13
N TRP A 77 9.56 12.48 16.48
CA TRP A 77 9.26 12.15 17.86
C TRP A 77 10.50 11.75 18.67
N LEU A 78 11.36 10.90 18.10
CA LEU A 78 12.62 10.50 18.73
C LEU A 78 13.56 11.71 18.93
N PHE A 79 13.61 12.63 17.97
CA PHE A 79 14.39 13.86 18.06
C PHE A 79 13.88 14.78 19.17
N VAL A 80 12.56 14.96 19.28
CA VAL A 80 11.92 15.70 20.38
C VAL A 80 12.26 15.05 21.71
N TRP A 81 12.12 13.73 21.83
CA TRP A 81 12.45 13.02 23.06
C TRP A 81 13.94 13.17 23.42
N GLN A 82 14.84 13.03 22.46
CA GLN A 82 16.27 13.23 22.69
C GLN A 82 16.59 14.66 23.17
N ARG A 83 15.82 15.67 22.77
CA ARG A 83 15.99 17.05 23.22
C ARG A 83 15.40 17.31 24.61
N LEU A 84 14.29 16.65 24.96
CA LEU A 84 13.62 16.80 26.27
C LEU A 84 14.27 15.95 27.36
N ALA A 85 14.77 14.77 27.01
CA ALA A 85 15.47 13.87 27.90
C ALA A 85 16.68 13.29 27.15
N PRO A 86 17.83 13.99 27.10
CA PRO A 86 19.02 13.48 26.45
C PRO A 86 19.43 12.11 27.01
N LEU A 87 19.86 11.22 26.12
CA LEU A 87 20.71 10.11 26.54
C LEU A 87 22.09 10.71 26.79
N ASP A 88 22.63 10.56 28.00
CA ASP A 88 23.90 11.19 28.39
C ASP A 88 25.02 10.78 27.41
N ASN A 89 25.49 11.74 26.62
CA ASN A 89 26.55 11.56 25.63
C ASN A 89 27.95 11.78 26.24
N THR A 90 28.11 11.59 27.56
CA THR A 90 29.43 11.72 28.22
C THR A 90 30.45 10.85 27.51
N SER A 91 31.50 11.51 27.00
CA SER A 91 32.48 10.99 26.03
C SER A 91 33.18 9.71 26.50
N SER A 92 32.62 8.59 26.03
CA SER A 92 33.08 7.21 25.75
C SER A 92 34.36 6.57 26.33
N ASN A 93 35.33 7.27 26.90
CA ASN A 93 36.57 6.61 27.32
C ASN A 93 36.48 5.98 28.72
N ASP A 94 35.76 6.59 29.66
CA ASP A 94 35.64 6.08 31.06
C ASP A 94 34.26 5.48 31.40
N VAL A 95 33.35 5.41 30.43
CA VAL A 95 31.98 4.91 30.68
C VAL A 95 32.01 3.39 30.79
N GLY A 96 31.85 2.89 32.03
CA GLY A 96 31.80 1.47 32.35
C GLY A 96 30.75 0.69 31.54
N HIS A 97 31.01 -0.60 31.31
CA HIS A 97 30.17 -1.49 30.50
C HIS A 97 28.67 -1.47 30.89
N GLY A 98 28.37 -1.36 32.18
CA GLY A 98 27.00 -1.30 32.70
C GLY A 98 26.21 -0.07 32.23
N GLN A 99 26.85 1.11 32.15
CA GLN A 99 26.18 2.33 31.70
C GLN A 99 25.82 2.26 30.20
N ARG A 100 26.64 1.60 29.38
CA ARG A 100 26.35 1.36 27.95
C ARG A 100 25.12 0.46 27.76
N ILE A 101 25.00 -0.61 28.56
CA ILE A 101 23.82 -1.49 28.53
C ILE A 101 22.57 -0.71 28.94
N HIS A 102 22.67 0.09 29.99
CA HIS A 102 21.54 0.91 30.46
C HIS A 102 21.08 1.92 29.40
N GLN A 103 21.99 2.60 28.71
CA GLN A 103 21.66 3.50 27.61
C GLN A 103 21.00 2.78 26.43
N GLY A 104 21.50 1.59 26.05
CA GLY A 104 20.88 0.77 25.02
C GLY A 104 19.45 0.37 25.37
N ARG A 105 19.20 -0.06 26.62
CA ARG A 105 17.85 -0.38 27.11
C ARG A 105 16.91 0.82 27.06
N ARG A 106 17.38 2.02 27.43
CA ARG A 106 16.60 3.25 27.33
C ARG A 106 16.26 3.60 25.88
N LEU A 107 17.20 3.42 24.94
CA LEU A 107 16.95 3.65 23.52
C LEU A 107 15.87 2.70 22.98
N VAL A 108 15.99 1.40 23.30
CA VAL A 108 14.99 0.38 22.92
C VAL A 108 13.61 0.72 23.50
N ALA A 109 13.54 1.08 24.78
CA ALA A 109 12.28 1.46 25.42
C ALA A 109 11.64 2.69 24.74
N ARG A 110 12.44 3.71 24.39
CA ARG A 110 11.95 4.87 23.62
C ARG A 110 11.42 4.46 22.26
N GLY A 111 12.18 3.67 21.51
CA GLY A 111 11.76 3.15 20.21
C GLY A 111 10.44 2.39 20.30
N ALA A 112 10.29 1.51 21.29
CA ALA A 112 9.05 0.76 21.51
C ALA A 112 7.86 1.67 21.79
N VAL A 113 8.01 2.70 22.63
CA VAL A 113 6.92 3.66 22.90
C VAL A 113 6.54 4.44 21.64
N VAL A 114 7.52 4.91 20.86
CA VAL A 114 7.26 5.61 19.59
C VAL A 114 6.52 4.69 18.61
N TRP A 115 6.99 3.45 18.48
CA TRP A 115 6.37 2.47 17.59
C TRP A 115 4.93 2.15 17.96
N ILE A 116 4.66 1.82 19.22
CA ILE A 116 3.32 1.51 19.70
C ILE A 116 2.39 2.72 19.53
N SER A 117 2.82 3.91 19.97
CA SER A 117 1.98 5.11 19.92
C SER A 117 1.60 5.51 18.48
N LEU A 118 2.58 5.56 17.56
CA LEU A 118 2.32 5.92 16.18
C LEU A 118 1.59 4.81 15.40
N SER A 119 1.77 3.54 15.76
CA SER A 119 1.02 2.44 15.13
C SER A 119 -0.45 2.47 15.54
N VAL A 120 -0.74 2.71 16.83
CA VAL A 120 -2.12 2.91 17.33
C VAL A 120 -2.76 4.13 16.65
N PHE A 121 -2.01 5.22 16.48
CA PHE A 121 -2.47 6.39 15.74
C PHE A 121 -2.78 6.06 14.27
N GLY A 122 -1.90 5.33 13.58
CA GLY A 122 -2.10 4.91 12.19
C GLY A 122 -3.35 4.06 12.00
N VAL A 123 -3.55 3.04 12.86
CA VAL A 123 -4.77 2.21 12.86
C VAL A 123 -6.01 3.07 13.14
N GLY A 124 -5.92 4.02 14.08
CA GLY A 124 -7.02 4.96 14.36
C GLY A 124 -7.40 5.80 13.15
N MET A 125 -6.42 6.23 12.35
CA MET A 125 -6.68 6.99 11.11
C MET A 125 -7.40 6.15 10.06
N GLU A 126 -7.11 4.85 9.93
CA GLU A 126 -7.85 3.97 9.02
C GLU A 126 -9.32 3.85 9.39
N PHE A 127 -9.61 3.69 10.68
CA PHE A 127 -10.99 3.68 11.17
C PHE A 127 -11.72 5.00 10.87
N LEU A 128 -11.06 6.14 11.06
CA LEU A 128 -11.63 7.45 10.69
C LEU A 128 -11.87 7.56 9.18
N GLN A 129 -10.93 7.10 8.34
CA GLN A 129 -11.07 7.12 6.89
C GLN A 129 -12.19 6.19 6.40
N SER A 130 -12.42 5.05 7.07
CA SER A 130 -13.55 4.16 6.76
C SER A 130 -14.91 4.85 6.88
N GLY A 131 -15.05 5.79 7.82
CA GLY A 131 -16.25 6.59 7.98
C GLY A 131 -16.47 7.61 6.86
N THR A 132 -15.45 7.91 6.06
CA THR A 132 -15.52 8.84 4.92
C THR A 132 -15.76 8.14 3.58
N GLY A 133 -16.02 6.83 3.59
CA GLY A 133 -16.29 6.04 2.37
C GLY A 133 -15.04 5.50 1.69
N ARG A 134 -13.84 5.67 2.28
CA ARG A 134 -12.63 4.98 1.82
C ARG A 134 -12.58 3.55 2.38
N SER A 135 -12.14 2.58 1.59
CA SER A 135 -11.89 1.23 2.10
C SER A 135 -10.73 1.26 3.09
N ALA A 136 -10.95 0.80 4.32
CA ALA A 136 -9.85 0.61 5.27
C ALA A 136 -8.92 -0.48 4.72
N SER A 137 -7.71 -0.08 4.30
CA SER A 137 -6.71 -0.99 3.77
C SER A 137 -5.81 -1.46 4.90
N ARG A 138 -5.88 -2.75 5.24
CA ARG A 138 -4.96 -3.36 6.23
C ARG A 138 -3.49 -3.15 5.84
N HIS A 139 -3.22 -2.96 4.55
CA HIS A 139 -1.89 -2.75 4.02
C HIS A 139 -1.30 -1.42 4.47
N ASP A 140 -2.12 -0.39 4.66
CA ASP A 140 -1.66 0.95 5.03
C ASP A 140 -1.12 0.94 6.46
N ALA A 141 -1.80 0.27 7.40
CA ALA A 141 -1.38 0.11 8.79
C ALA A 141 -0.06 -0.65 8.88
N ILE A 142 0.08 -1.70 8.06
CA ILE A 142 1.32 -2.46 7.97
C ILE A 142 2.43 -1.55 7.42
N ALA A 143 2.20 -0.82 6.34
CA ALA A 143 3.18 0.09 5.75
C ALA A 143 3.60 1.21 6.72
N ASN A 144 2.64 1.81 7.44
CA ASN A 144 2.86 2.80 8.48
C ASN A 144 3.77 2.23 9.59
N SER A 145 3.43 1.05 10.10
CA SER A 145 4.19 0.36 11.17
C SER A 145 5.61 0.02 10.73
N LEU A 146 5.79 -0.49 9.51
CA LEU A 146 7.09 -0.78 8.91
C LEU A 146 7.92 0.50 8.71
N GLY A 147 7.31 1.59 8.27
CA GLY A 147 7.95 2.90 8.16
C GLY A 147 8.52 3.39 9.49
N ILE A 148 7.74 3.28 10.57
CA ILE A 148 8.19 3.62 11.93
C ILE A 148 9.36 2.72 12.36
N ALA A 149 9.24 1.41 12.14
CA ALA A 149 10.27 0.44 12.49
C ALA A 149 11.59 0.70 11.74
N ALA A 150 11.53 0.98 10.43
CA ALA A 150 12.68 1.35 9.61
C ALA A 150 13.35 2.64 10.13
N ALA A 151 12.56 3.65 10.48
CA ALA A 151 13.06 4.89 11.07
C ALA A 151 13.75 4.69 12.41
N ILE A 152 13.18 3.88 13.31
CA ILE A 152 13.79 3.54 14.60
C ILE A 152 15.12 2.78 14.40
N ALA A 153 15.15 1.82 13.47
CA ALA A 153 16.36 1.09 13.14
C ALA A 153 17.44 2.03 12.57
N GLY A 154 17.08 2.91 11.63
CA GLY A 154 17.98 3.91 11.06
C GLY A 154 18.51 4.91 12.10
N TYR A 155 17.65 5.42 12.97
CA TYR A 155 18.05 6.27 14.10
C TYR A 155 19.04 5.55 15.03
N THR A 156 18.76 4.29 15.34
CA THR A 156 19.63 3.44 16.17
C THR A 156 20.99 3.20 15.50
N ALA A 157 21.03 3.04 14.18
CA ALA A 157 22.27 2.93 13.42
C ALA A 157 23.13 4.20 13.56
N VAL A 158 22.54 5.39 13.38
CA VAL A 158 23.22 6.68 13.56
C VAL A 158 23.75 6.84 14.99
N TRP A 159 22.97 6.45 15.98
CA TRP A 159 23.40 6.46 17.37
C TRP A 159 24.61 5.54 17.61
N PHE A 160 24.60 4.31 17.10
CA PHE A 160 25.76 3.41 17.22
C PHE A 160 27.00 3.93 16.48
N LEU A 161 26.81 4.61 15.35
CA LEU A 161 27.90 5.24 14.62
C LEU A 161 28.55 6.35 15.47
N SER A 162 27.76 7.15 16.18
CA SER A 162 28.25 8.17 17.12
C SER A 162 29.08 7.58 18.27
N GLN A 163 28.82 6.32 18.63
CA GLN A 163 29.58 5.57 19.64
C GLN A 163 30.77 4.80 19.05
N ARG A 164 31.13 5.04 17.79
CA ARG A 164 32.19 4.31 17.06
C ARG A 164 31.94 2.80 16.98
N ARG A 165 30.69 2.35 17.08
CA ARG A 165 30.29 0.93 16.95
C ARG A 165 29.85 0.61 15.52
N THR A 166 30.79 0.69 14.59
CA THR A 166 30.52 0.59 13.14
C THR A 166 29.79 -0.69 12.75
N ARG A 167 30.19 -1.86 13.25
CA ARG A 167 29.52 -3.15 12.93
C ARG A 167 28.03 -3.15 13.31
N SER A 168 27.70 -2.66 14.50
CA SER A 168 26.30 -2.55 14.95
C SER A 168 25.54 -1.52 14.11
N ALA A 169 26.15 -0.37 13.81
CA ALA A 169 25.56 0.64 12.95
C ALA A 169 25.19 0.08 11.57
N TRP A 170 26.10 -0.67 10.94
CA TRP A 170 25.84 -1.36 9.67
C TRP A 170 24.70 -2.37 9.77
N GLY A 171 24.67 -3.18 10.83
CA GLY A 171 23.59 -4.16 11.05
C GLY A 171 22.21 -3.49 11.12
N PHE A 172 22.07 -2.41 11.90
CA PHE A 172 20.82 -1.67 12.00
C PHE A 172 20.48 -0.87 10.73
N GLY A 173 21.49 -0.35 10.02
CA GLY A 173 21.30 0.33 8.74
C GLY A 173 20.76 -0.62 7.66
N MET A 174 21.34 -1.82 7.54
CA MET A 174 20.84 -2.86 6.63
C MET A 174 19.44 -3.33 7.02
N LEU A 175 19.15 -3.47 8.31
CA LEU A 175 17.81 -3.80 8.78
C LEU A 175 16.79 -2.72 8.39
N ALA A 176 17.12 -1.44 8.55
CA ALA A 176 16.25 -0.34 8.14
C ALA A 176 15.95 -0.36 6.64
N LEU A 177 16.97 -0.58 5.80
CA LEU A 177 16.80 -0.71 4.36
C LEU A 177 15.97 -1.92 3.97
N ALA A 178 16.16 -3.07 4.63
CA ALA A 178 15.39 -4.28 4.38
C ALA A 178 13.90 -4.10 4.73
N ILE A 179 13.60 -3.46 5.87
CA ILE A 179 12.22 -3.14 6.27
C ILE A 179 11.58 -2.19 5.26
N LEU A 180 12.30 -1.15 4.81
CA LEU A 180 11.77 -0.20 3.84
C LEU A 180 11.54 -0.84 2.47
N ALA A 181 12.48 -1.67 2.00
CA ALA A 181 12.32 -2.43 0.77
C ALA A 181 11.11 -3.37 0.84
N PHE A 182 10.90 -4.03 1.98
CA PHE A 182 9.73 -4.88 2.21
C PHE A 182 8.42 -4.06 2.20
N ALA A 183 8.40 -2.90 2.85
CA ALA A 183 7.23 -2.01 2.86
C ALA A 183 6.86 -1.51 1.46
N TRP A 184 7.85 -1.25 0.60
CA TRP A 184 7.64 -0.74 -0.76
C TRP A 184 7.47 -1.81 -1.83
N TRP A 185 7.76 -3.08 -1.53
CA TRP A 185 7.74 -4.15 -2.53
C TRP A 185 6.41 -4.22 -3.28
N ARG A 186 5.28 -4.34 -2.55
CA ARG A 186 3.96 -4.50 -3.17
C ARG A 186 3.51 -3.28 -3.98
N PRO A 187 3.54 -2.05 -3.44
CA PRO A 187 3.16 -0.86 -4.22
C PRO A 187 4.03 -0.68 -5.47
N MET A 188 5.32 -1.00 -5.38
CA MET A 188 6.21 -0.89 -6.52
C MET A 188 5.89 -1.93 -7.60
N MET A 189 5.55 -3.17 -7.22
CA MET A 189 5.07 -4.19 -8.16
C MET A 189 3.77 -3.77 -8.85
N LEU A 190 2.85 -3.11 -8.13
CA LEU A 190 1.63 -2.54 -8.72
C LEU A 190 1.96 -1.44 -9.75
N LEU A 191 2.90 -0.55 -9.45
CA LEU A 191 3.30 0.50 -10.42
C LEU A 191 3.99 -0.09 -11.65
N VAL A 192 4.82 -1.12 -11.46
CA VAL A 192 5.43 -1.87 -12.57
C VAL A 192 4.34 -2.50 -13.44
N ASP A 193 3.29 -3.06 -12.83
CA ASP A 193 2.14 -3.64 -13.54
C ASP A 193 1.36 -2.61 -14.36
N VAL A 194 1.18 -1.39 -13.85
CA VAL A 194 0.55 -0.28 -14.61
C VAL A 194 1.40 0.11 -15.82
N VAL A 195 2.72 0.25 -15.64
CA VAL A 195 3.62 0.56 -16.76
C VAL A 195 3.64 -0.58 -17.78
N ARG A 196 3.59 -1.83 -17.31
CA ARG A 196 3.53 -3.01 -18.16
C ARG A 196 2.25 -3.04 -18.98
N MET A 197 1.10 -2.79 -18.35
CA MET A 197 -0.22 -2.70 -18.99
C MET A 197 -0.20 -1.71 -20.16
N GLN A 198 0.34 -0.51 -19.95
CA GLN A 198 0.44 0.52 -20.99
C GLN A 198 1.36 0.11 -22.14
N LYS A 199 2.45 -0.61 -21.85
CA LYS A 199 3.42 -1.05 -22.87
C LYS A 199 2.97 -2.27 -23.65
N GLN A 200 2.17 -3.15 -23.05
CA GLN A 200 1.70 -4.40 -23.65
C GLN A 200 0.39 -4.23 -24.43
N PHE A 201 -0.31 -3.10 -24.26
CA PHE A 201 -1.48 -2.77 -25.05
C PHE A 201 -1.20 -2.94 -26.57
N PRO A 202 -2.00 -3.71 -27.32
CA PRO A 202 -3.42 -4.06 -27.07
C PRO A 202 -3.73 -5.29 -26.20
N VAL A 203 -2.73 -5.95 -25.62
CA VAL A 203 -2.99 -7.05 -24.68
C VAL A 203 -3.51 -6.46 -23.37
N LEU A 204 -4.73 -6.81 -23.01
CA LEU A 204 -5.41 -6.35 -21.79
C LEU A 204 -4.97 -7.18 -20.57
N ALA A 205 -4.84 -8.49 -20.75
CA ALA A 205 -4.34 -9.43 -19.75
C ALA A 205 -3.70 -10.65 -20.41
N SER A 206 -2.44 -10.93 -20.06
CA SER A 206 -1.74 -12.17 -20.42
C SER A 206 -1.59 -13.12 -19.23
N PHE A 207 -1.94 -12.66 -18.02
CA PHE A 207 -1.92 -13.44 -16.77
C PHE A 207 -0.56 -13.97 -16.35
N GLU A 208 0.51 -13.30 -16.78
CA GLU A 208 1.90 -13.69 -16.50
C GLU A 208 2.38 -13.20 -15.12
N SER A 209 1.54 -12.48 -14.38
CA SER A 209 1.87 -12.00 -13.04
C SER A 209 0.67 -11.92 -12.12
N SER A 210 0.90 -12.12 -10.82
CA SER A 210 -0.14 -12.00 -9.80
C SER A 210 -0.73 -10.60 -9.70
N GLU A 211 0.04 -9.59 -10.06
CA GLU A 211 -0.37 -8.19 -10.08
C GLU A 211 -1.45 -7.94 -11.14
N GLU A 212 -1.43 -8.66 -12.26
CA GLU A 212 -2.50 -8.58 -13.27
C GLU A 212 -3.85 -9.02 -12.71
N LEU A 213 -3.87 -10.02 -11.81
CA LEU A 213 -5.11 -10.46 -11.16
C LEU A 213 -5.75 -9.35 -10.33
N THR A 214 -4.96 -8.39 -9.84
CA THR A 214 -5.49 -7.25 -9.08
C THR A 214 -6.19 -6.20 -9.96
N ARG A 215 -6.15 -6.35 -11.30
CA ARG A 215 -6.97 -5.59 -12.27
C ARG A 215 -8.40 -6.12 -12.36
N TRP A 216 -8.68 -7.27 -11.75
CA TRP A 216 -9.95 -7.95 -11.86
C TRP A 216 -10.72 -7.89 -10.53
N TYR A 217 -11.99 -7.50 -10.61
CA TYR A 217 -12.95 -7.65 -9.52
C TYR A 217 -13.63 -9.02 -9.62
N MET A 218 -13.64 -9.78 -8.52
CA MET A 218 -14.15 -11.14 -8.47
C MET A 218 -15.15 -11.27 -7.30
N GLY A 219 -16.37 -10.77 -7.51
CA GLY A 219 -17.37 -10.73 -6.43
C GLY A 219 -17.93 -12.12 -6.06
N THR A 220 -18.26 -12.93 -7.05
CA THR A 220 -18.87 -14.28 -6.88
C THR A 220 -18.02 -15.37 -7.54
N ALA A 221 -16.72 -15.12 -7.65
CA ALA A 221 -15.76 -16.01 -8.28
C ALA A 221 -14.45 -15.93 -7.51
N GLU A 222 -13.66 -16.99 -7.61
CA GLU A 222 -12.29 -17.01 -7.12
C GLU A 222 -11.34 -17.25 -8.28
N GLY A 223 -10.18 -16.63 -8.24
CA GLY A 223 -9.25 -16.61 -9.36
C GLY A 223 -7.83 -16.95 -8.93
N ILE A 224 -7.16 -17.82 -9.68
CA ILE A 224 -5.76 -18.19 -9.48
C ILE A 224 -5.02 -18.32 -10.82
N LEU A 225 -3.69 -18.15 -10.79
CA LEU A 225 -2.84 -18.48 -11.93
C LEU A 225 -2.53 -19.98 -11.96
N VAL A 226 -2.59 -20.58 -13.15
CA VAL A 226 -2.28 -21.98 -13.38
C VAL A 226 -1.47 -22.16 -14.66
N HIS A 227 -0.68 -23.22 -14.78
CA HIS A 227 0.08 -23.51 -16.01
C HIS A 227 -0.76 -24.22 -17.10
N THR A 228 -1.93 -24.76 -16.75
CA THR A 228 -2.72 -25.57 -17.68
C THR A 228 -3.59 -24.70 -18.57
N ASP A 229 -3.59 -24.99 -19.87
CA ASP A 229 -4.26 -24.24 -20.93
C ASP A 229 -3.72 -22.84 -21.21
N ALA A 230 -2.51 -22.53 -20.75
CA ALA A 230 -1.74 -21.38 -21.25
C ALA A 230 -1.51 -21.51 -22.77
N THR A 231 -1.69 -20.40 -23.47
CA THR A 231 -1.58 -20.18 -24.91
C THR A 231 -0.57 -19.09 -25.25
N ASP A 232 -0.37 -18.16 -24.32
CA ASP A 232 0.67 -17.14 -24.34
C ASP A 232 1.43 -17.20 -23.01
N GLY A 233 2.76 -17.23 -23.05
CA GLY A 233 3.56 -17.29 -21.82
C GLY A 233 3.48 -18.62 -21.04
N GLU A 234 3.52 -18.53 -19.71
CA GLU A 234 3.59 -19.68 -18.80
C GLU A 234 2.29 -19.94 -18.02
N TYR A 235 1.42 -18.94 -17.90
CA TYR A 235 0.26 -18.99 -17.02
C TYR A 235 -1.05 -18.67 -17.76
N ALA A 236 -2.14 -19.23 -17.25
CA ALA A 236 -3.50 -18.89 -17.60
C ALA A 236 -4.27 -18.52 -16.32
N PHE A 237 -5.35 -17.77 -16.48
CA PHE A 237 -6.21 -17.40 -15.37
C PHE A 237 -7.34 -18.39 -15.19
N GLN A 238 -7.25 -19.21 -14.14
CA GLN A 238 -8.33 -20.10 -13.74
C GLN A 238 -9.30 -19.37 -12.83
N VAL A 239 -10.58 -19.44 -13.19
CA VAL A 239 -11.67 -18.81 -12.47
C VAL A 239 -12.69 -19.86 -12.07
N ASP A 240 -12.93 -19.95 -10.77
CA ASP A 240 -13.94 -20.80 -10.16
C ASP A 240 -15.18 -19.95 -9.85
N TYR A 241 -16.17 -20.01 -10.75
CA TYR A 241 -17.43 -19.30 -10.60
C TYR A 241 -18.36 -20.06 -9.64
N GLN A 242 -18.89 -19.35 -8.65
CA GLN A 242 -19.92 -19.88 -7.76
C GLN A 242 -21.29 -19.90 -8.43
N ARG A 243 -22.22 -20.69 -7.89
CA ARG A 243 -23.62 -20.70 -8.34
C ARG A 243 -24.29 -19.37 -7.95
N ALA A 244 -24.45 -18.48 -8.92
CA ALA A 244 -25.14 -17.19 -8.77
C ALA A 244 -25.97 -16.88 -10.03
N THR A 245 -26.81 -15.84 -9.96
CA THR A 245 -27.66 -15.42 -11.08
C THR A 245 -26.86 -14.80 -12.23
N SER A 246 -25.75 -14.13 -11.93
CA SER A 246 -24.89 -13.50 -12.92
C SER A 246 -23.45 -13.46 -12.43
N PRO A 247 -22.80 -14.62 -12.21
CA PRO A 247 -21.43 -14.63 -11.73
C PRO A 247 -20.50 -14.15 -12.85
N ALA A 248 -19.65 -13.17 -12.52
CA ALA A 248 -18.72 -12.60 -13.47
C ALA A 248 -17.41 -12.21 -12.77
N ILE A 249 -16.35 -12.15 -13.56
CA ILE A 249 -15.15 -11.37 -13.25
C ILE A 249 -15.20 -10.09 -14.07
N THR A 250 -14.77 -8.98 -13.49
CA THR A 250 -14.77 -7.67 -14.15
C THR A 250 -13.36 -7.17 -14.27
N LEU A 251 -12.87 -6.91 -15.49
CA LEU A 251 -11.66 -6.14 -15.69
C LEU A 251 -11.97 -4.67 -15.42
N ILE A 252 -11.42 -4.13 -14.33
CA ILE A 252 -11.68 -2.78 -13.82
C ILE A 252 -10.54 -1.78 -14.07
N ASP A 253 -9.36 -2.28 -14.41
CA ASP A 253 -8.19 -1.46 -14.71
C ASP A 253 -7.56 -1.91 -16.03
N MET A 254 -7.71 -1.07 -17.06
CA MET A 254 -7.23 -1.31 -18.41
C MET A 254 -6.92 0.02 -19.12
N VAL A 255 -6.27 -0.05 -20.29
CA VAL A 255 -6.14 1.11 -21.16
C VAL A 255 -7.51 1.40 -21.79
N PRO A 256 -8.07 2.62 -21.64
CA PRO A 256 -9.47 2.88 -21.99
C PRO A 256 -9.72 3.12 -23.48
N ASP A 257 -8.71 3.56 -24.26
CA ASP A 257 -8.89 3.92 -25.66
C ASP A 257 -8.68 2.71 -26.58
N TRP A 258 -9.79 2.19 -27.09
CA TRP A 258 -9.91 1.04 -27.98
C TRP A 258 -10.28 1.45 -29.42
N SER A 259 -10.34 2.75 -29.73
CA SER A 259 -10.86 3.29 -31.00
C SER A 259 -10.12 2.81 -32.26
N GLU A 260 -8.86 2.36 -32.12
CA GLU A 260 -8.02 1.85 -33.19
C GLU A 260 -8.16 0.35 -33.47
N TYR A 261 -9.09 -0.33 -32.78
CA TYR A 261 -9.30 -1.78 -32.83
C TYR A 261 -10.72 -2.12 -33.25
N SER A 262 -10.92 -3.33 -33.78
CA SER A 262 -12.20 -3.78 -34.33
C SER A 262 -12.78 -5.01 -33.64
N ALA A 263 -12.02 -5.69 -32.78
CA ALA A 263 -12.48 -6.87 -32.06
C ALA A 263 -11.80 -7.07 -30.70
N LEU A 264 -12.53 -7.73 -29.80
CA LEU A 264 -12.01 -8.33 -28.57
C LEU A 264 -11.71 -9.81 -28.82
N GLU A 265 -10.52 -10.26 -28.45
CA GLU A 265 -10.05 -11.63 -28.62
C GLU A 265 -9.54 -12.21 -27.31
N PHE A 266 -9.76 -13.51 -27.09
CA PHE A 266 -9.20 -14.25 -25.97
C PHE A 266 -9.26 -15.74 -26.19
N ASP A 267 -8.39 -16.47 -25.50
CA ASP A 267 -8.40 -17.92 -25.44
C ASP A 267 -9.15 -18.37 -24.17
N VAL A 268 -10.04 -19.35 -24.32
CA VAL A 268 -10.87 -19.86 -23.22
C VAL A 268 -10.93 -21.37 -23.25
N ALA A 269 -10.83 -22.00 -22.08
CA ALA A 269 -10.98 -23.44 -21.90
C ALA A 269 -11.95 -23.73 -20.76
N VAL A 270 -12.97 -24.55 -21.03
CA VAL A 270 -13.91 -25.03 -20.02
C VAL A 270 -13.41 -26.36 -19.47
N ASP A 271 -13.39 -26.51 -18.15
CA ASP A 271 -12.96 -27.76 -17.52
C ASP A 271 -13.80 -28.96 -18.01
N ALA A 272 -13.15 -30.09 -18.30
CA ALA A 272 -13.83 -31.30 -18.76
C ALA A 272 -14.78 -31.90 -17.71
N THR A 273 -14.59 -31.55 -16.44
CA THR A 273 -15.46 -31.95 -15.33
C THR A 273 -16.67 -31.02 -15.16
N ASN A 274 -16.84 -30.01 -16.02
CA ASN A 274 -18.00 -29.13 -15.97
C ASN A 274 -19.29 -29.94 -16.16
N PRO A 275 -20.27 -29.82 -15.24
CA PRO A 275 -21.52 -30.58 -15.33
C PRO A 275 -22.39 -30.16 -16.52
N ASN A 276 -22.18 -28.97 -17.09
CA ASN A 276 -22.86 -28.54 -18.29
C ASN A 276 -22.00 -28.83 -19.53
N PRO A 277 -22.44 -29.73 -20.45
CA PRO A 277 -21.69 -30.04 -21.66
C PRO A 277 -21.60 -28.87 -22.64
N MET A 278 -22.49 -27.88 -22.54
CA MET A 278 -22.49 -26.66 -23.36
C MET A 278 -22.73 -25.43 -22.49
N LEU A 279 -21.68 -24.65 -22.27
CA LEU A 279 -21.69 -23.47 -21.42
C LEU A 279 -21.87 -22.21 -22.26
N THR A 280 -22.91 -21.43 -21.99
CA THR A 280 -23.04 -20.07 -22.54
C THR A 280 -22.20 -19.10 -21.71
N LEU A 281 -21.15 -18.54 -22.32
CA LEU A 281 -20.36 -17.45 -21.75
C LEU A 281 -20.99 -16.11 -22.14
N LEU A 282 -21.25 -15.25 -21.15
CA LEU A 282 -21.66 -13.87 -21.33
C LEU A 282 -20.44 -12.95 -21.25
N ILE A 283 -20.26 -12.13 -22.27
CA ILE A 283 -19.28 -11.05 -22.31
C ILE A 283 -20.06 -9.74 -22.30
N ARG A 284 -19.68 -8.82 -21.43
CA ARG A 284 -20.28 -7.49 -21.31
C ARG A 284 -19.20 -6.44 -21.36
N ILE A 285 -19.38 -5.40 -22.17
CA ILE A 285 -18.49 -4.24 -22.19
C ILE A 285 -19.28 -2.99 -21.81
N ILE A 286 -18.64 -2.09 -21.08
CA ILE A 286 -19.22 -0.84 -20.58
C ILE A 286 -18.22 0.29 -20.86
N ASP A 287 -18.70 1.37 -21.45
CA ASP A 287 -17.96 2.62 -21.63
C ASP A 287 -18.39 3.67 -20.58
N GLU A 288 -17.71 4.82 -20.56
CA GLU A 288 -18.00 5.89 -19.60
C GLU A 288 -19.41 6.48 -19.76
N PRO A 289 -19.91 6.79 -20.98
CA PRO A 289 -21.26 7.32 -21.16
C PRO A 289 -22.37 6.41 -20.65
N HIS A 290 -22.17 5.09 -20.69
CA HIS A 290 -23.20 4.12 -20.29
C HIS A 290 -23.02 3.55 -18.87
N ASN A 291 -22.15 4.14 -18.05
CA ASN A 291 -21.94 3.70 -16.68
C ASN A 291 -23.24 3.77 -15.85
N GLY A 292 -23.88 2.61 -15.65
CA GLY A 292 -25.13 2.46 -14.89
C GLY A 292 -26.42 2.57 -15.71
N THR A 293 -26.36 2.86 -17.00
CA THR A 293 -27.54 3.07 -17.87
C THR A 293 -27.68 2.02 -18.98
N GLY A 294 -26.60 1.35 -19.38
CA GLY A 294 -26.62 0.33 -20.41
C GLY A 294 -25.31 -0.45 -20.47
N ALA A 295 -25.35 -1.65 -21.04
CA ALA A 295 -24.15 -2.44 -21.26
C ALA A 295 -24.30 -3.27 -22.52
N PHE A 296 -23.22 -3.41 -23.28
CA PHE A 296 -23.24 -4.12 -24.54
C PHE A 296 -22.88 -5.57 -24.28
N LEU A 297 -23.80 -6.47 -24.64
CA LEU A 297 -23.72 -7.89 -24.34
C LEU A 297 -23.36 -8.69 -25.58
N HIS A 298 -22.66 -9.80 -25.38
CA HIS A 298 -22.44 -10.81 -26.39
C HIS A 298 -22.36 -12.18 -25.71
N THR A 299 -22.89 -13.23 -26.35
CA THR A 299 -22.89 -14.59 -25.79
C THR A 299 -22.19 -15.57 -26.70
N VAL A 300 -21.36 -16.45 -26.12
CA VAL A 300 -20.61 -17.47 -26.85
C VAL A 300 -20.88 -18.85 -26.25
N GLU A 301 -21.23 -19.82 -27.09
CA GLU A 301 -21.41 -21.21 -26.68
C GLU A 301 -20.06 -21.96 -26.66
N LEU A 302 -19.74 -22.51 -25.50
CA LEU A 302 -18.48 -23.22 -25.22
C LEU A 302 -18.75 -24.69 -24.86
N PRO A 303 -18.33 -25.65 -25.69
CA PRO A 303 -18.39 -27.06 -25.33
C PRO A 303 -17.42 -27.37 -24.18
N GLY A 304 -17.87 -28.18 -23.22
CA GLY A 304 -17.06 -28.62 -22.09
C GLY A 304 -15.80 -29.39 -22.53
N GLY A 305 -14.69 -29.18 -21.82
CA GLY A 305 -13.42 -29.89 -22.05
C GLY A 305 -12.64 -29.46 -23.30
N GLN A 306 -13.08 -28.41 -24.00
CA GLN A 306 -12.39 -27.89 -25.17
C GLN A 306 -11.84 -26.48 -24.91
N ARG A 307 -10.67 -26.20 -25.49
CA ARG A 307 -10.13 -24.86 -25.61
C ARG A 307 -10.57 -24.24 -26.93
N ARG A 308 -10.95 -22.97 -26.93
CA ARG A 308 -11.33 -22.21 -28.12
C ARG A 308 -10.69 -20.82 -28.08
N HIS A 309 -10.28 -20.38 -29.26
CA HIS A 309 -9.96 -18.97 -29.50
C HIS A 309 -11.25 -18.25 -29.89
N ILE A 310 -11.60 -17.22 -29.15
CA ILE A 310 -12.81 -16.42 -29.36
C ILE A 310 -12.39 -15.06 -29.90
N ARG A 311 -13.03 -14.64 -30.99
CA ARG A 311 -12.92 -13.29 -31.57
C ARG A 311 -14.32 -12.70 -31.70
N ILE A 312 -14.56 -11.57 -31.05
CA ILE A 312 -15.85 -10.87 -31.06
C ILE A 312 -15.65 -9.51 -31.73
N PRO A 313 -16.07 -9.34 -32.99
CA PRO A 313 -16.09 -8.04 -33.64
C PRO A 313 -16.95 -7.03 -32.87
N PHE A 314 -16.46 -5.80 -32.71
CA PHE A 314 -17.17 -4.72 -32.02
C PHE A 314 -18.51 -4.34 -32.67
N ALA A 315 -18.64 -4.57 -33.97
CA ALA A 315 -19.91 -4.44 -34.68
C ALA A 315 -21.01 -5.35 -34.09
N GLU A 316 -20.66 -6.53 -33.55
CA GLU A 316 -21.63 -7.47 -32.98
C GLU A 316 -22.19 -6.99 -31.63
N PHE A 317 -21.41 -6.25 -30.85
CA PHE A 317 -21.89 -5.62 -29.62
C PHE A 317 -22.89 -4.48 -29.92
N THR A 318 -22.64 -3.72 -30.98
CA THR A 318 -23.51 -2.59 -31.39
C THR A 318 -24.82 -3.11 -31.99
N ALA A 319 -24.78 -4.19 -32.78
CA ALA A 319 -25.97 -4.75 -33.43
C ALA A 319 -27.06 -5.23 -32.44
N GLN A 320 -26.69 -5.57 -31.21
CA GLN A 320 -27.62 -6.04 -30.18
C GLN A 320 -28.29 -4.91 -29.38
N ASN A 321 -27.81 -3.67 -29.50
CA ASN A 321 -28.29 -2.52 -28.71
C ASN A 321 -28.89 -1.49 -29.66
N GLU A 322 -30.22 -1.46 -29.77
CA GLU A 322 -31.01 -0.72 -30.77
C GLU A 322 -30.73 0.80 -30.80
N GLY A 323 -29.66 1.20 -31.47
CA GLY A 323 -29.32 2.61 -31.74
C GLY A 323 -28.29 3.24 -30.81
N ASP A 324 -27.86 2.55 -29.76
CA ASP A 324 -26.78 3.03 -28.88
C ASP A 324 -25.42 2.66 -29.48
N SER A 325 -24.54 3.66 -29.57
CA SER A 325 -23.16 3.47 -30.03
C SER A 325 -22.21 3.40 -28.84
N ILE A 326 -21.28 2.45 -28.87
CA ILE A 326 -20.19 2.34 -27.89
C ILE A 326 -19.16 3.46 -28.15
N ASP A 327 -18.78 4.19 -27.10
CA ASP A 327 -17.62 5.09 -27.13
C ASP A 327 -16.34 4.33 -26.80
N PHE A 328 -15.68 3.82 -27.84
CA PHE A 328 -14.41 3.11 -27.71
C PHE A 328 -13.25 3.97 -27.22
N HIS A 329 -13.35 5.30 -27.13
CA HIS A 329 -12.27 6.11 -26.54
C HIS A 329 -12.20 5.99 -25.02
N ARG A 330 -13.29 5.55 -24.37
CA ARG A 330 -13.46 5.60 -22.93
C ARG A 330 -14.08 4.33 -22.37
N MET A 331 -13.47 3.20 -22.68
CA MET A 331 -13.88 1.92 -22.12
C MET A 331 -13.60 1.86 -20.63
N MET A 332 -14.60 1.42 -19.85
CA MET A 332 -14.52 1.33 -18.39
C MET A 332 -14.34 -0.10 -17.90
N PHE A 333 -15.16 -1.03 -18.37
CA PHE A 333 -15.22 -2.38 -17.83
C PHE A 333 -15.40 -3.45 -18.91
N VAL A 334 -14.86 -4.63 -18.62
CA VAL A 334 -15.19 -5.88 -19.33
C VAL A 334 -15.60 -6.91 -18.31
N ASP A 335 -16.85 -7.37 -18.36
CA ASP A 335 -17.28 -8.52 -17.58
C ASP A 335 -17.29 -9.78 -18.42
N ILE A 336 -16.80 -10.86 -17.82
CA ILE A 336 -16.81 -12.18 -18.42
C ILE A 336 -17.35 -13.16 -17.38
N GLY A 337 -18.32 -13.97 -17.76
CA GLY A 337 -18.87 -14.95 -16.83
C GLY A 337 -19.89 -15.89 -17.47
N PRO A 338 -20.13 -17.08 -16.89
CA PRO A 338 -21.15 -17.99 -17.40
C PRO A 338 -22.56 -17.43 -17.15
N LEU A 339 -23.45 -17.62 -18.13
CA LEU A 339 -24.86 -17.25 -17.99
C LEU A 339 -25.57 -18.26 -17.06
N GLN A 340 -25.94 -17.82 -15.85
CA GLN A 340 -26.71 -18.60 -14.87
C GLN A 340 -26.23 -20.05 -14.68
N PRO A 341 -24.99 -20.29 -14.23
CA PRO A 341 -24.48 -21.65 -14.09
C PRO A 341 -25.31 -22.42 -13.06
N GLY A 342 -25.86 -23.57 -13.46
CA GLY A 342 -26.65 -24.45 -12.58
C GLY A 342 -25.83 -25.09 -11.44
N ALA A 343 -24.50 -25.06 -11.57
CA ALA A 343 -23.52 -25.61 -10.63
C ALA A 343 -22.20 -24.82 -10.70
N PRO A 344 -21.31 -24.91 -9.69
CA PRO A 344 -19.98 -24.29 -9.77
C PRO A 344 -19.26 -24.64 -11.05
N THR A 345 -18.64 -23.64 -11.68
CA THR A 345 -18.10 -23.74 -13.03
C THR A 345 -16.68 -23.22 -13.06
N ARG A 346 -15.75 -24.05 -13.53
CA ARG A 346 -14.33 -23.68 -13.70
C ARG A 346 -14.05 -23.35 -15.16
N ILE A 347 -13.53 -22.16 -15.40
CA ILE A 347 -13.12 -21.69 -16.73
C ILE A 347 -11.70 -21.16 -16.65
N ARG A 348 -10.89 -21.42 -17.66
CA ARG A 348 -9.55 -20.86 -17.79
C ARG A 348 -9.51 -19.89 -18.96
N PHE A 349 -8.96 -18.71 -18.73
CA PHE A 349 -8.82 -17.64 -19.71
C PHE A 349 -7.34 -17.37 -19.94
N ASP A 350 -6.99 -17.03 -21.16
CA ASP A 350 -5.67 -16.55 -21.50
C ASP A 350 -5.71 -15.54 -22.65
N ARG A 351 -4.66 -14.72 -22.76
CA ARG A 351 -4.40 -13.79 -23.86
C ARG A 351 -5.61 -12.91 -24.23
N ILE A 352 -6.15 -12.19 -23.26
CA ILE A 352 -7.23 -11.23 -23.52
C ILE A 352 -6.63 -9.99 -24.18
N ALA A 353 -7.00 -9.71 -25.41
CA ALA A 353 -6.39 -8.67 -26.24
C ALA A 353 -7.39 -8.04 -27.23
N LEU A 354 -6.98 -6.92 -27.82
CA LEU A 354 -7.70 -6.28 -28.93
C LEU A 354 -7.00 -6.55 -30.26
N SER A 355 -7.77 -6.69 -31.33
CA SER A 355 -7.25 -6.88 -32.69
C SER A 355 -7.86 -5.90 -33.68
N LYS A 356 -7.15 -5.71 -34.81
CA LYS A 356 -7.57 -4.84 -35.92
C LYS A 356 -8.42 -5.58 -36.94
#